data_AF-A0A317I9H2-F1
#
_entry.id   AF-A0A317I9H2-F1
#
_cell.length_a   1.000
_cell.length_b   1.000
_cell.length_c   1.000
_cell.angle_alpha   90.00
_cell.angle_beta   90.00
_cell.angle_gamma   90.00
#
_symmetry.space_group_name_H-M   'P 1'
#
loop_
_entity.id
_entity.type
_entity.pdbx_description
1 polymer ?
#
loop_
_entity_poly.entity_id
_entity_poly.type
_entity_poly.pdbx_seq_one_letter_code
_entity_poly.pdbx_strand_id
1 'polypeptide(L)'
;MSASDSGQLPNQQIIWTSFAHRGFVLIGTTLVLFEILFLILYVNNFWLAVDLVPWGIPAVVVMAALAHLLLCRLESPSVCVALAAIFKRKPPLVYRRWLSFDEMSITFGAKRVLWDVIDEANLTMFGNLVLSTRALCGPASMAGGKERNPADILLKLPFGTISLQSQKQFIELLNSKRPDLPANARLTKQIAQPVLKGINQLQGLSVIFLALVLMDFGYSNFRHLELLKEYFLSEKESLAGTTSGAKEHYEKAEFLRLNPLPISWISRKVMSIGKIAADVEQVRSEALWLLGRKDEAVAAALMAAEQAPKSFTFRLRLARLYASLGKEGQAKEEITKVGDDHKESLLPRLYMLAIYLQANQAKSARDCMDAYLEHLDKEVFSTPPAWPPGEAPFLHELFYRDDLDFITQRLLNRK
;
A
#
# COMPACT_ATOMS: atom_id res chain seq x y z
N MET A 1 0.69 -60.08 -25.97
CA MET A 1 0.70 -58.99 -26.96
C MET A 1 -0.74 -58.56 -27.22
N SER A 2 -1.16 -57.44 -26.65
CA SER A 2 -2.14 -56.50 -27.23
C SER A 2 -2.25 -55.31 -26.28
N ALA A 3 -1.25 -54.45 -26.36
CA ALA A 3 -1.32 -53.10 -25.83
C ALA A 3 -1.94 -52.22 -26.93
N SER A 4 -3.14 -51.70 -26.72
CA SER A 4 -3.64 -50.50 -27.40
C SER A 4 -5.02 -50.13 -26.84
N ASP A 5 -5.03 -49.46 -25.69
CA ASP A 5 -6.11 -48.52 -25.36
C ASP A 5 -5.43 -47.28 -24.77
N SER A 6 -4.73 -46.57 -25.64
CA SER A 6 -4.35 -45.19 -25.41
C SER A 6 -5.63 -44.36 -25.38
N GLY A 7 -6.22 -44.25 -24.19
CA GLY A 7 -7.35 -43.39 -23.90
C GLY A 7 -7.03 -41.96 -24.35
N GLN A 8 -7.60 -41.57 -25.49
CA GLN A 8 -7.68 -40.17 -25.87
C GLN A 8 -8.49 -39.48 -24.76
N LEU A 9 -7.81 -38.63 -23.99
CA LEU A 9 -8.46 -37.73 -23.05
C LEU A 9 -9.53 -36.95 -23.82
N PRO A 10 -10.78 -36.85 -23.32
CA PRO A 10 -11.84 -36.11 -24.00
C PRO A 10 -11.36 -34.69 -24.30
N ASN A 11 -11.76 -34.13 -25.45
CA ASN A 11 -11.44 -32.77 -25.90
C ASN A 11 -11.93 -31.73 -24.86
N GLN A 12 -11.14 -31.53 -23.81
CA GLN A 12 -11.45 -30.60 -22.72
C GLN A 12 -11.28 -29.18 -23.25
N GLN A 13 -12.41 -28.49 -23.43
CA GLN A 13 -12.40 -27.10 -23.87
C GLN A 13 -12.22 -26.19 -22.66
N ILE A 14 -11.37 -25.17 -22.80
CA ILE A 14 -11.04 -24.23 -21.72
C ILE A 14 -11.53 -22.84 -22.10
N ILE A 15 -12.31 -22.24 -21.20
CA ILE A 15 -12.65 -20.83 -21.27
C ILE A 15 -11.60 -20.02 -20.51
N TRP A 16 -10.95 -19.15 -21.26
CA TRP A 16 -9.89 -18.27 -20.81
C TRP A 16 -10.49 -16.97 -20.25
N THR A 17 -9.92 -16.48 -19.15
CA THR A 17 -10.20 -15.11 -18.66
C THR A 17 -9.80 -14.06 -19.68
N SER A 18 -10.42 -12.88 -19.59
CA SER A 18 -10.11 -11.75 -20.46
C SER A 18 -8.67 -11.27 -20.25
N PHE A 19 -8.09 -10.69 -21.30
CA PHE A 19 -6.77 -10.06 -21.22
C PHE A 19 -6.73 -8.98 -20.13
N ALA A 20 -7.77 -8.16 -20.06
CA ALA A 20 -7.92 -7.11 -19.06
C ALA A 20 -7.83 -7.66 -17.63
N HIS A 21 -8.64 -8.68 -17.32
CA HIS A 21 -8.64 -9.33 -16.01
C HIS A 21 -7.25 -9.85 -15.63
N ARG A 22 -6.59 -10.57 -16.54
CA ARG A 22 -5.22 -11.06 -16.32
C ARG A 22 -4.24 -9.92 -16.05
N GLY A 23 -4.34 -8.84 -16.82
CA GLY A 23 -3.50 -7.66 -16.67
C GLY A 23 -3.67 -7.02 -15.29
N PHE A 24 -4.90 -6.69 -14.90
CA PHE A 24 -5.18 -6.05 -13.61
C PHE A 24 -4.77 -6.92 -12.41
N VAL A 25 -5.08 -8.22 -12.45
CA VAL A 25 -4.69 -9.15 -11.38
C VAL A 25 -3.17 -9.28 -11.28
N LEU A 26 -2.48 -9.36 -12.42
CA LEU A 26 -1.02 -9.43 -12.46
C LEU A 26 -0.40 -8.15 -11.90
N ILE A 27 -0.86 -6.98 -12.34
CA ILE A 27 -0.37 -5.67 -11.87
C ILE A 27 -0.60 -5.53 -10.36
N GLY A 28 -1.81 -5.82 -9.87
CA GLY A 28 -2.12 -5.72 -8.44
C GLY A 28 -1.27 -6.65 -7.58
N THR A 29 -1.07 -7.90 -8.02
CA THR A 29 -0.22 -8.86 -7.30
C THR A 29 1.26 -8.44 -7.36
N THR A 30 1.71 -7.91 -8.50
CA THR A 30 3.08 -7.40 -8.67
C THR A 30 3.36 -6.25 -7.72
N LEU A 31 2.42 -5.32 -7.57
CA LEU A 31 2.55 -4.19 -6.65
C LEU A 31 2.77 -4.68 -5.21
N VAL A 32 1.97 -5.63 -4.73
CA VAL A 32 2.12 -6.19 -3.38
C VAL A 32 3.49 -6.85 -3.19
N LEU A 33 3.94 -7.68 -4.15
CA LEU A 33 5.27 -8.30 -4.06
C LEU A 33 6.40 -7.26 -4.09
N PHE A 34 6.24 -6.22 -4.92
CA PHE A 34 7.18 -5.13 -5.00
C PHE A 34 7.24 -4.32 -3.69
N GLU A 35 6.10 -4.05 -3.05
CA GLU A 35 6.06 -3.36 -1.75
C GLU A 35 6.77 -4.17 -0.66
N ILE A 36 6.61 -5.49 -0.65
CA ILE A 36 7.35 -6.37 0.28
C ILE A 36 8.85 -6.27 0.02
N LEU A 37 9.29 -6.35 -1.25
CA LEU A 37 10.70 -6.16 -1.61
C LEU A 37 11.22 -4.79 -1.17
N PHE A 38 10.45 -3.74 -1.45
CA PHE A 38 10.82 -2.38 -1.10
C PHE A 38 10.94 -2.20 0.41
N LEU A 39 10.02 -2.77 1.20
CA LEU A 39 10.10 -2.75 2.66
C LEU A 39 11.35 -3.48 3.16
N ILE A 40 11.69 -4.63 2.58
CA ILE A 40 12.93 -5.35 2.90
C ILE A 40 14.16 -4.48 2.63
N LEU A 41 14.20 -3.77 1.50
CA LEU A 41 15.28 -2.82 1.23
C LEU A 41 15.28 -1.68 2.25
N TYR A 42 14.14 -1.04 2.48
CA TYR A 42 14.01 0.12 3.36
C TYR A 42 14.47 -0.15 4.82
N VAL A 43 14.23 -1.35 5.34
CA VAL A 43 14.57 -1.71 6.74
C VAL A 43 15.93 -2.37 6.92
N ASN A 44 16.67 -2.67 5.85
CA ASN A 44 17.97 -3.33 5.92
C ASN A 44 19.08 -2.50 5.28
N ASN A 45 20.33 -2.84 5.59
CA ASN A 45 21.52 -2.12 5.12
C ASN A 45 22.43 -2.93 4.18
N PHE A 46 22.10 -4.19 3.86
CA PHE A 46 22.96 -5.08 3.06
C PHE A 46 23.24 -4.55 1.64
N TRP A 47 22.38 -3.67 1.13
CA TRP A 47 22.44 -3.11 -0.22
C TRP A 47 23.10 -1.73 -0.28
N LEU A 48 23.56 -1.15 0.85
CA LEU A 48 24.15 0.20 0.87
C LEU A 48 25.37 0.34 -0.07
N ALA A 49 26.07 -0.74 -0.37
CA ALA A 49 27.21 -0.75 -1.30
C ALA A 49 26.81 -0.77 -2.79
N VAL A 50 25.51 -0.90 -3.10
CA VAL A 50 25.00 -1.08 -4.46
C VAL A 50 24.24 0.19 -4.88
N ASP A 51 24.46 0.65 -6.11
CA ASP A 51 23.63 1.68 -6.75
C ASP A 51 22.28 1.08 -7.14
N LEU A 52 21.20 1.59 -6.54
CA LEU A 52 19.84 1.12 -6.77
C LEU A 52 19.15 1.74 -7.99
N VAL A 53 19.61 2.86 -8.53
CA VAL A 53 18.93 3.59 -9.61
C VAL A 53 18.58 2.72 -10.82
N PRO A 54 19.49 1.86 -11.36
CA PRO A 54 19.15 1.05 -12.53
C PRO A 54 18.20 -0.12 -12.22
N TRP A 55 17.96 -0.44 -10.95
CA TRP A 55 17.25 -1.67 -10.55
C TRP A 55 15.74 -1.49 -10.39
N GLY A 56 15.21 -0.26 -10.33
CA GLY A 56 13.78 -0.06 -10.09
C GLY A 56 12.86 -0.73 -11.12
N ILE A 57 13.14 -0.54 -12.41
CA ILE A 57 12.36 -1.19 -13.51
C ILE A 57 12.63 -2.70 -13.56
N PRO A 58 13.89 -3.19 -13.57
CA PRO A 58 14.17 -4.62 -13.50
C PRO A 58 13.50 -5.33 -12.31
N ALA A 59 13.48 -4.70 -11.12
CA ALA A 59 12.82 -5.24 -9.94
C ALA A 59 11.32 -5.44 -10.19
N VAL A 60 10.63 -4.47 -10.78
CA VAL A 60 9.21 -4.61 -11.15
C VAL A 60 9.01 -5.74 -12.17
N VAL A 61 9.88 -5.87 -13.17
CA VAL A 61 9.80 -6.96 -14.17
C VAL A 61 9.97 -8.33 -13.51
N VAL A 62 10.96 -8.48 -12.63
CA VAL A 62 11.19 -9.72 -11.88
C VAL A 62 10.00 -10.03 -10.96
N MET A 63 9.48 -9.02 -10.23
CA MET A 63 8.30 -9.19 -9.39
C MET A 63 7.07 -9.55 -10.22
N ALA A 64 6.91 -9.04 -11.44
CA ALA A 64 5.83 -9.40 -12.33
C ALA A 64 5.96 -10.87 -12.80
N ALA A 65 7.17 -11.32 -13.09
CA ALA A 65 7.42 -12.73 -13.42
C ALA A 65 7.10 -13.65 -12.23
N LEU A 66 7.52 -13.28 -11.02
CA LEU A 66 7.20 -14.02 -9.80
C LEU A 66 5.70 -14.01 -9.50
N ALA A 67 5.02 -12.87 -9.65
CA ALA A 67 3.58 -12.75 -9.53
C ALA A 67 2.86 -13.66 -10.52
N HIS A 68 3.31 -13.69 -11.79
CA HIS A 68 2.76 -14.58 -12.80
C HIS A 68 2.88 -16.06 -12.41
N LEU A 69 4.06 -16.47 -11.93
CA LEU A 69 4.30 -17.84 -11.47
C LEU A 69 3.44 -18.19 -10.25
N LEU A 70 3.35 -17.28 -9.27
CA LEU A 70 2.53 -17.42 -8.08
C LEU A 70 1.05 -17.59 -8.45
N LEU A 71 0.52 -16.70 -9.30
CA LEU A 71 -0.87 -16.74 -9.75
C LEU A 71 -1.18 -18.04 -10.53
N CYS A 72 -0.26 -18.50 -11.39
CA CYS A 72 -0.41 -19.78 -12.07
C CYS A 72 -0.40 -20.97 -11.10
N ARG A 73 0.39 -20.89 -10.02
CA ARG A 73 0.41 -21.93 -8.98
C ARG A 73 -0.86 -21.92 -8.14
N LEU A 74 -1.37 -20.75 -7.76
CA LEU A 74 -2.62 -20.63 -7.02
C LEU A 74 -3.83 -21.18 -7.80
N GLU A 75 -3.80 -21.07 -9.13
CA GLU A 75 -4.84 -21.64 -10.01
C GLU A 75 -4.67 -23.16 -10.25
N SER A 76 -3.55 -23.76 -9.84
CA SER A 76 -3.26 -25.17 -10.14
C SER A 76 -4.17 -26.14 -9.38
N PRO A 77 -4.52 -27.30 -9.98
CA PRO A 77 -5.31 -28.33 -9.30
C PRO A 77 -4.70 -28.80 -7.99
N SER A 78 -3.36 -28.92 -7.93
CA SER A 78 -2.65 -29.36 -6.72
C SER A 78 -2.89 -28.41 -5.54
N VAL A 79 -2.84 -27.10 -5.78
CA VAL A 79 -3.13 -26.09 -4.73
C VAL A 79 -4.61 -26.09 -4.36
N CYS A 80 -5.51 -26.25 -5.32
CA CYS A 80 -6.95 -26.38 -5.04
C CYS A 80 -7.27 -27.58 -4.13
N VAL A 81 -6.55 -28.69 -4.30
CA VAL A 81 -6.67 -29.89 -3.45
C VAL A 81 -6.04 -29.65 -2.09
N ALA A 82 -4.84 -29.07 -2.03
CA ALA A 82 -4.17 -28.74 -0.76
C ALA A 82 -5.01 -27.79 0.11
N LEU A 83 -5.69 -26.83 -0.51
CA LEU A 83 -6.54 -25.86 0.18
C LEU A 83 -8.04 -26.24 0.19
N ALA A 84 -8.36 -27.53 0.00
CA ALA A 84 -9.73 -27.99 -0.11
C ALA A 84 -10.59 -27.68 1.11
N ALA A 85 -10.02 -27.68 2.32
CA ALA A 85 -10.74 -27.36 3.56
C ALA A 85 -11.29 -25.92 3.58
N ILE A 86 -10.53 -24.98 3.02
CA ILE A 86 -10.87 -23.55 3.03
C ILE A 86 -11.70 -23.19 1.80
N PHE A 87 -11.25 -23.61 0.61
CA PHE A 87 -11.84 -23.19 -0.66
C PHE A 87 -12.79 -24.22 -1.29
N LYS A 88 -13.09 -25.33 -0.60
CA LYS A 88 -13.99 -26.39 -1.09
C LYS A 88 -13.60 -26.87 -2.49
N ARG A 89 -12.28 -27.08 -2.71
CA ARG A 89 -11.64 -27.47 -3.98
C ARG A 89 -11.76 -26.46 -5.14
N LYS A 90 -12.26 -25.25 -4.88
CA LYS A 90 -12.25 -24.13 -5.83
C LYS A 90 -10.87 -23.47 -5.83
N PRO A 91 -10.46 -22.81 -6.93
CA PRO A 91 -9.24 -22.04 -6.93
C PRO A 91 -9.38 -20.85 -5.96
N PRO A 92 -8.35 -20.54 -5.15
CA PRO A 92 -8.34 -19.36 -4.29
C PRO A 92 -8.52 -18.06 -5.08
N LEU A 93 -8.02 -18.04 -6.31
CA LEU A 93 -8.10 -16.92 -7.23
C LEU A 93 -8.20 -17.43 -8.67
N VAL A 94 -8.95 -16.70 -9.50
CA VAL A 94 -9.09 -16.97 -10.94
C VAL A 94 -8.14 -16.07 -11.72
N TYR A 95 -7.18 -16.65 -12.44
CA TYR A 95 -6.15 -15.89 -13.15
C TYR A 95 -6.21 -16.09 -14.66
N ARG A 96 -5.80 -17.25 -15.20
CA ARG A 96 -5.83 -17.52 -16.66
C ARG A 96 -7.04 -18.34 -17.06
N ARG A 97 -7.35 -19.38 -16.31
CA ARG A 97 -8.37 -20.39 -16.61
C ARG A 97 -9.64 -20.07 -15.82
N TRP A 98 -10.66 -19.59 -16.51
CA TRP A 98 -11.93 -19.34 -15.85
C TRP A 98 -12.66 -20.66 -15.55
N LEU A 99 -12.80 -21.51 -16.56
CA LEU A 99 -13.53 -22.76 -16.48
C LEU A 99 -12.99 -23.73 -17.53
N SER A 100 -13.08 -25.02 -17.28
CA SER A 100 -12.94 -26.04 -18.32
C SER A 100 -14.19 -26.90 -18.35
N PHE A 101 -14.52 -27.43 -19.51
CA PHE A 101 -15.69 -28.30 -19.67
C PHE A 101 -15.41 -29.43 -20.65
N ASP A 102 -16.12 -30.53 -20.44
CA ASP A 102 -16.18 -31.69 -21.33
C ASP A 102 -17.65 -31.98 -21.67
N GLU A 103 -17.90 -33.09 -22.38
CA GLU A 103 -19.25 -33.44 -22.83
C GLU A 103 -20.26 -33.63 -21.69
N MET A 104 -19.78 -34.04 -20.51
CA MET A 104 -20.57 -34.52 -19.37
C MET A 104 -20.53 -33.59 -18.16
N SER A 105 -19.55 -32.69 -18.09
CA SER A 105 -19.24 -31.94 -16.88
C SER A 105 -18.54 -30.60 -17.12
N ILE A 106 -18.63 -29.77 -16.08
CA ILE A 106 -17.91 -28.53 -15.89
C ILE A 106 -16.88 -28.74 -14.78
N THR A 107 -15.66 -28.27 -14.99
CA THR A 107 -14.59 -28.28 -14.00
C THR A 107 -14.09 -26.86 -13.70
N PHE A 108 -14.11 -26.51 -12.40
CA PHE A 108 -13.62 -25.24 -11.85
C PHE A 108 -12.59 -25.51 -10.74
N GLY A 109 -11.31 -25.24 -11.02
CA GLY A 109 -10.20 -25.68 -10.16
C GLY A 109 -10.14 -27.20 -10.09
N ALA A 110 -10.28 -27.77 -8.89
CA ALA A 110 -10.37 -29.21 -8.67
C ALA A 110 -11.82 -29.70 -8.44
N LYS A 111 -12.82 -28.82 -8.57
CA LYS A 111 -14.24 -29.17 -8.43
C LYS A 111 -14.85 -29.49 -9.79
N ARG A 112 -15.37 -30.71 -9.95
CA ARG A 112 -16.10 -31.19 -11.13
C ARG A 112 -17.61 -31.26 -10.82
N VAL A 113 -18.43 -30.79 -11.74
CA VAL A 113 -19.90 -30.74 -11.64
C VAL A 113 -20.49 -31.26 -12.93
N LEU A 114 -21.37 -32.26 -12.87
CA LEU A 114 -22.05 -32.81 -14.05
C LEU A 114 -23.10 -31.81 -14.57
N TRP A 115 -23.28 -31.76 -15.89
CA TRP A 115 -24.30 -30.89 -16.50
C TRP A 115 -25.71 -31.21 -16.00
N ASP A 116 -26.00 -32.50 -15.78
CA ASP A 116 -27.33 -32.99 -15.42
C ASP A 116 -27.82 -32.55 -14.04
N VAL A 117 -26.89 -32.18 -13.15
CA VAL A 117 -27.17 -31.79 -11.76
C VAL A 117 -27.48 -30.28 -11.66
N ILE A 118 -27.26 -29.52 -12.74
CA ILE A 118 -27.50 -28.09 -12.76
C ILE A 118 -28.98 -27.87 -13.04
N ASP A 119 -29.69 -27.30 -12.07
CA ASP A 119 -31.12 -27.04 -12.16
C ASP A 119 -31.42 -25.55 -12.35
N GLU A 120 -30.51 -24.66 -11.96
CA GLU A 120 -30.69 -23.21 -12.10
C GLU A 120 -29.39 -22.46 -12.40
N ALA A 121 -29.49 -21.38 -13.18
CA ALA A 121 -28.38 -20.49 -13.50
C ALA A 121 -28.77 -19.02 -13.32
N ASN A 122 -28.18 -18.37 -12.31
CA ASN A 122 -28.57 -17.03 -11.88
C ASN A 122 -27.37 -16.07 -11.85
N LEU A 123 -27.51 -14.88 -12.46
CA LEU A 123 -26.51 -13.83 -12.35
C LEU A 123 -26.82 -12.95 -11.13
N THR A 124 -25.90 -12.93 -10.16
CA THR A 124 -26.01 -12.13 -8.93
C THR A 124 -25.80 -10.63 -9.21
N MET A 125 -26.19 -9.79 -8.24
CA MET A 125 -25.97 -8.34 -8.32
C MET A 125 -24.49 -7.95 -8.45
N PHE A 126 -23.58 -8.76 -7.91
CA PHE A 126 -22.14 -8.54 -7.97
C PHE A 126 -21.48 -9.16 -9.22
N GLY A 127 -22.27 -9.56 -10.23
CA GLY A 127 -21.73 -10.09 -11.48
C GLY A 127 -21.15 -11.51 -11.37
N ASN A 128 -21.49 -12.27 -10.33
CA ASN A 128 -21.15 -13.69 -10.24
C ASN A 128 -22.29 -14.54 -10.83
N LEU A 129 -21.94 -15.49 -11.68
CA LEU A 129 -22.84 -16.54 -12.16
C LEU A 129 -22.91 -17.65 -11.10
N VAL A 130 -24.11 -17.92 -10.60
CA VAL A 130 -24.39 -18.97 -9.62
C VAL A 130 -25.11 -20.10 -10.31
N LEU A 131 -24.52 -21.29 -10.25
CA LEU A 131 -25.12 -22.55 -10.68
C LEU A 131 -25.60 -23.29 -9.43
N SER A 132 -26.86 -23.68 -9.41
CA SER A 132 -27.50 -24.33 -8.26
C SER A 132 -28.16 -25.65 -8.64
N THR A 133 -28.36 -26.51 -7.64
CA THR A 133 -29.09 -27.78 -7.76
C THR A 133 -30.24 -27.85 -6.78
N ARG A 134 -31.28 -28.58 -7.16
CA ARG A 134 -32.42 -28.96 -6.32
C ARG A 134 -32.43 -30.44 -5.97
N ALA A 135 -31.42 -31.21 -6.41
CA ALA A 135 -31.32 -32.65 -6.16
C ALA A 135 -31.41 -33.02 -4.66
N LEU A 136 -30.92 -32.14 -3.77
CA LEU A 136 -30.93 -32.35 -2.32
C LEU A 136 -32.16 -31.75 -1.61
N CYS A 137 -32.81 -30.74 -2.19
CA CYS A 137 -33.84 -29.93 -1.52
C CYS A 137 -35.26 -30.16 -2.06
N GLY A 138 -35.40 -30.89 -3.18
CA GLY A 138 -36.69 -31.14 -3.84
C GLY A 138 -37.21 -29.95 -4.66
N PRO A 139 -38.42 -30.07 -5.25
CA PRO A 139 -38.99 -29.05 -6.14
C PRO A 139 -39.29 -27.73 -5.42
N ALA A 140 -39.32 -26.64 -6.18
CA ALA A 140 -39.61 -25.31 -5.68
C ALA A 140 -40.98 -25.27 -4.98
N SER A 141 -40.99 -24.87 -3.71
CA SER A 141 -42.21 -24.62 -2.94
C SER A 141 -42.17 -23.19 -2.41
N MET A 142 -43.17 -22.39 -2.77
CA MET A 142 -43.34 -21.01 -2.31
C MET A 142 -44.30 -20.97 -1.13
N ALA A 143 -43.89 -20.39 -0.01
CA ALA A 143 -44.75 -20.15 1.14
C ALA A 143 -44.57 -18.70 1.62
N GLY A 144 -45.64 -17.91 1.60
CA GLY A 144 -45.63 -16.53 2.10
C GLY A 144 -44.69 -15.58 1.35
N GLY A 145 -44.49 -15.77 0.03
CA GLY A 145 -43.63 -14.92 -0.80
C GLY A 145 -42.12 -15.16 -0.64
N LYS A 146 -41.71 -16.14 0.19
CA LYS A 146 -40.33 -16.63 0.28
C LYS A 146 -40.27 -18.07 -0.19
N GLU A 147 -39.15 -18.40 -0.84
CA GLU A 147 -38.86 -19.75 -1.28
C GLU A 147 -38.55 -20.62 -0.05
N ARG A 148 -39.33 -21.68 0.16
CA ARG A 148 -39.24 -22.52 1.36
C ARG A 148 -38.04 -23.48 1.30
N ASN A 149 -37.69 -23.91 0.09
CA ASN A 149 -36.58 -24.81 -0.19
C ASN A 149 -35.66 -24.15 -1.24
N PRO A 150 -34.71 -23.28 -0.83
CA PRO A 150 -33.79 -22.65 -1.75
C PRO A 150 -32.84 -23.68 -2.37
N ALA A 151 -32.53 -23.54 -3.65
CA ALA A 151 -31.59 -24.41 -4.35
C ALA A 151 -30.17 -24.30 -3.76
N ASP A 152 -29.48 -25.45 -3.65
CA ASP A 152 -28.12 -25.52 -3.13
C ASP A 152 -27.10 -25.01 -4.14
N ILE A 153 -26.18 -24.16 -3.68
CA ILE A 153 -25.17 -23.55 -4.56
C ILE A 153 -24.08 -24.57 -4.91
N LEU A 154 -24.07 -25.03 -6.15
CA LEU A 154 -23.01 -25.88 -6.70
C LEU A 154 -21.74 -25.07 -6.96
N LEU A 155 -21.85 -24.03 -7.78
CA LEU A 155 -20.72 -23.21 -8.23
C LEU A 155 -21.11 -21.74 -8.23
N LYS A 156 -20.15 -20.90 -7.85
CA LYS A 156 -20.24 -19.45 -7.94
C LYS A 156 -19.01 -18.98 -8.69
N LEU A 157 -19.22 -18.51 -9.91
CA LEU A 157 -18.18 -18.15 -10.87
C LEU A 157 -18.19 -16.65 -11.07
N PRO A 158 -17.03 -15.96 -11.04
CA PRO A 158 -16.99 -14.54 -11.31
C PRO A 158 -17.15 -14.33 -12.82
N PHE A 159 -18.34 -13.92 -13.28
CA PHE A 159 -18.67 -13.90 -14.72
C PHE A 159 -17.98 -12.73 -15.44
N GLY A 160 -17.75 -11.63 -14.73
CA GLY A 160 -17.05 -10.45 -15.25
C GLY A 160 -15.58 -10.69 -15.61
N THR A 161 -14.96 -11.82 -15.23
CA THR A 161 -13.55 -12.09 -15.52
C THR A 161 -13.31 -12.60 -16.94
N ILE A 162 -14.37 -12.94 -17.68
CA ILE A 162 -14.33 -13.39 -19.08
C ILE A 162 -14.96 -12.34 -20.00
N SER A 163 -14.57 -12.36 -21.28
CA SER A 163 -15.11 -11.40 -22.27
C SER A 163 -16.62 -11.60 -22.48
N LEU A 164 -17.34 -10.55 -22.87
CA LEU A 164 -18.78 -10.65 -23.15
C LEU A 164 -19.07 -11.69 -24.25
N GLN A 165 -18.17 -11.85 -25.23
CA GLN A 165 -18.29 -12.90 -26.25
C GLN A 165 -18.21 -14.30 -25.63
N SER A 166 -17.23 -14.54 -24.77
CA SER A 166 -17.09 -15.82 -24.06
C SER A 166 -18.24 -16.07 -23.09
N GLN A 167 -18.79 -15.01 -22.48
CA GLN A 167 -20.00 -15.08 -21.65
C GLN A 167 -21.18 -15.61 -22.47
N LYS A 168 -21.42 -15.03 -23.65
CA LYS A 168 -22.51 -15.48 -24.55
C LYS A 168 -22.30 -16.92 -25.03
N GLN A 169 -21.09 -17.24 -25.50
CA GLN A 169 -20.74 -18.61 -25.90
C GLN A 169 -20.97 -19.64 -24.79
N PHE A 170 -20.63 -19.28 -23.55
CA PHE A 170 -20.87 -20.16 -22.41
C PHE A 170 -22.36 -20.35 -22.12
N ILE A 171 -23.18 -19.31 -22.23
CA ILE A 171 -24.62 -19.45 -22.02
C ILE A 171 -25.29 -20.19 -23.19
N GLU A 172 -24.85 -19.99 -24.43
CA GLU A 172 -25.30 -20.80 -25.57
C GLU A 172 -24.98 -22.28 -25.35
N LEU A 173 -23.77 -22.59 -24.86
CA LEU A 173 -23.40 -23.95 -24.46
C LEU A 173 -24.31 -24.47 -23.34
N LEU A 174 -24.54 -23.68 -22.30
CA LEU A 174 -25.42 -24.05 -21.19
C LEU A 174 -26.85 -24.36 -21.68
N ASN A 175 -27.41 -23.53 -22.55
CA ASN A 175 -28.74 -23.71 -23.12
C ASN A 175 -28.82 -24.92 -24.06
N SER A 176 -27.75 -25.21 -24.82
CA SER A 176 -27.71 -26.40 -25.69
C SER A 176 -27.65 -27.71 -24.90
N LYS A 177 -26.99 -27.71 -23.73
CA LYS A 177 -26.90 -28.88 -22.86
C LYS A 177 -28.12 -29.02 -21.95
N ARG A 178 -28.72 -27.91 -21.53
CA ARG A 178 -29.86 -27.86 -20.61
C ARG A 178 -30.81 -26.72 -21.04
N PRO A 179 -31.70 -26.97 -22.03
CA PRO A 179 -32.61 -25.94 -22.55
C PRO A 179 -33.67 -25.50 -21.53
N ASP A 180 -33.95 -26.33 -20.52
CA ASP A 180 -35.02 -26.13 -19.54
C ASP A 180 -34.60 -25.24 -18.36
N LEU A 181 -33.40 -24.66 -18.37
CA LEU A 181 -32.87 -23.90 -17.24
C LEU A 181 -33.58 -22.55 -17.06
N PRO A 182 -34.15 -22.26 -15.88
CA PRO A 182 -34.65 -20.94 -15.56
C PRO A 182 -33.48 -19.95 -15.41
N ALA A 183 -33.43 -18.95 -16.30
CA ALA A 183 -32.47 -17.86 -16.25
C ALA A 183 -33.13 -16.59 -15.67
N ASN A 184 -32.44 -15.91 -14.75
CA ASN A 184 -32.96 -14.66 -14.19
C ASN A 184 -32.86 -13.48 -15.17
N ALA A 185 -33.72 -12.46 -14.97
CA ALA A 185 -33.79 -11.28 -15.83
C ALA A 185 -32.45 -10.54 -16.01
N ARG A 186 -31.54 -10.61 -15.01
CA ARG A 186 -30.20 -10.01 -15.10
C ARG A 186 -29.31 -10.76 -16.09
N LEU A 187 -29.32 -12.09 -16.06
CA LEU A 187 -28.58 -12.91 -17.00
C LEU A 187 -29.11 -12.70 -18.43
N THR A 188 -30.44 -12.68 -18.61
CA THR A 188 -31.08 -12.40 -19.90
C THR A 188 -30.71 -11.02 -20.43
N LYS A 189 -30.73 -9.98 -19.57
CA LYS A 189 -30.30 -8.63 -19.94
C LYS A 189 -28.83 -8.58 -20.34
N GLN A 190 -27.96 -9.31 -19.63
CA GLN A 190 -26.52 -9.37 -19.93
C GLN A 190 -26.25 -10.01 -21.30
N ILE A 191 -26.97 -11.07 -21.65
CA ILE A 191 -26.85 -11.76 -22.96
C ILE A 191 -27.33 -10.87 -24.10
N ALA A 192 -28.37 -10.07 -23.87
CA ALA A 192 -28.91 -9.14 -24.86
C ALA A 192 -27.97 -7.96 -25.20
N GLN A 193 -26.96 -7.67 -24.36
CA GLN A 193 -26.05 -6.55 -24.61
C GLN A 193 -25.22 -6.75 -25.90
N PRO A 194 -25.09 -5.74 -26.77
CA PRO A 194 -24.27 -5.85 -27.96
C PRO A 194 -22.77 -5.96 -27.60
N VAL A 195 -22.03 -6.78 -28.35
CA VAL A 195 -20.58 -6.89 -28.17
C VAL A 195 -19.91 -5.70 -28.84
N LEU A 196 -19.55 -4.69 -28.04
CA LEU A 196 -18.85 -3.50 -28.52
C LEU A 196 -17.34 -3.78 -28.65
N LYS A 197 -16.83 -3.75 -29.89
CA LYS A 197 -15.40 -4.02 -30.18
C LYS A 197 -14.44 -3.07 -29.45
N GLY A 198 -14.85 -1.82 -29.22
CA GLY A 198 -14.01 -0.80 -28.58
C GLY A 198 -13.72 -1.04 -27.10
N ILE A 199 -14.56 -1.80 -26.38
CA ILE A 199 -14.39 -2.02 -24.93
C ILE A 199 -13.11 -2.80 -24.64
N ASN A 200 -12.84 -3.87 -25.41
CA ASN A 200 -11.66 -4.70 -25.20
C ASN A 200 -10.36 -3.92 -25.49
N GLN A 201 -10.38 -3.03 -26.49
CA GLN A 201 -9.25 -2.15 -26.82
C GLN A 201 -9.00 -1.14 -25.70
N LEU A 202 -10.06 -0.49 -25.20
CA LEU A 202 -9.98 0.46 -24.09
C LEU A 202 -9.40 -0.19 -22.84
N GLN A 203 -9.90 -1.37 -22.47
CA GLN A 203 -9.40 -2.11 -21.30
C GLN A 203 -7.94 -2.56 -21.49
N GLY A 204 -7.55 -2.98 -22.70
CA GLY A 204 -6.16 -3.31 -23.01
C GLY A 204 -5.23 -2.11 -22.85
N LEU A 205 -5.62 -0.94 -23.36
CA LEU A 205 -4.89 0.31 -23.16
C LEU A 205 -4.80 0.69 -21.68
N SER A 206 -5.85 0.48 -20.89
CA SER A 206 -5.81 0.71 -19.43
C SER A 206 -4.79 -0.19 -18.73
N VAL A 207 -4.68 -1.47 -19.11
CA VAL A 207 -3.67 -2.38 -18.56
C VAL A 207 -2.26 -1.92 -18.92
N ILE A 208 -2.02 -1.53 -20.19
CA ILE A 208 -0.72 -1.03 -20.63
C ILE A 208 -0.35 0.25 -19.85
N PHE A 209 -1.30 1.18 -19.72
CA PHE A 209 -1.11 2.41 -18.96
C PHE A 209 -0.75 2.13 -17.49
N LEU A 210 -1.47 1.24 -16.82
CA LEU A 210 -1.15 0.88 -15.44
C LEU A 210 0.19 0.15 -15.30
N ALA A 211 0.57 -0.66 -16.29
CA ALA A 211 1.89 -1.28 -16.30
C ALA A 211 3.00 -0.21 -16.40
N LEU A 212 2.83 0.83 -17.22
CA LEU A 212 3.76 1.96 -17.29
C LEU A 212 3.81 2.73 -15.97
N VAL A 213 2.66 2.96 -15.32
CA VAL A 213 2.61 3.60 -13.99
C VAL A 213 3.34 2.75 -12.95
N LEU A 214 3.19 1.42 -12.99
CA LEU A 214 3.90 0.53 -12.09
C LEU A 214 5.42 0.56 -12.31
N MET A 215 5.88 0.66 -13.56
CA MET A 215 7.31 0.82 -13.86
C MET A 215 7.85 2.17 -13.37
N ASP A 216 7.09 3.25 -13.57
CA ASP A 216 7.43 4.58 -13.04
C ASP A 216 7.47 4.58 -11.51
N PHE A 217 6.53 3.89 -10.87
CA PHE A 217 6.51 3.68 -9.43
C PHE A 217 7.76 2.94 -8.95
N GLY A 218 8.13 1.83 -9.60
CA GLY A 218 9.33 1.08 -9.26
C GLY A 218 10.61 1.89 -9.38
N TYR A 219 10.77 2.58 -10.52
CA TYR A 219 11.91 3.47 -10.77
C TYR A 219 11.98 4.60 -9.73
N SER A 220 10.87 5.29 -9.49
CA SER A 220 10.81 6.44 -8.58
C SER A 220 11.16 6.03 -7.15
N ASN A 221 10.66 4.88 -6.67
CA ASN A 221 10.96 4.38 -5.33
C ASN A 221 12.44 4.01 -5.15
N PHE A 222 13.04 3.30 -6.11
CA PHE A 222 14.46 2.94 -6.02
C PHE A 222 15.35 4.17 -6.08
N ARG A 223 15.01 5.14 -6.93
CA ARG A 223 15.71 6.41 -7.00
C ARG A 223 15.57 7.22 -5.70
N HIS A 224 14.40 7.24 -5.11
CA HIS A 224 14.16 7.91 -3.82
C HIS A 224 14.96 7.23 -2.70
N LEU A 225 15.02 5.90 -2.69
CA LEU A 225 15.80 5.16 -1.73
C LEU A 225 17.31 5.41 -1.90
N GLU A 226 17.79 5.49 -3.14
CA GLU A 226 19.16 5.89 -3.45
C GLU A 226 19.45 7.33 -2.97
N LEU A 227 18.54 8.27 -3.21
CA LEU A 227 18.66 9.65 -2.75
C LEU A 227 18.85 9.72 -1.22
N LEU A 228 18.01 9.01 -0.47
CA LEU A 228 18.10 8.94 0.99
C LEU A 228 19.40 8.26 1.45
N LYS A 229 19.80 7.19 0.76
CA LYS A 229 21.08 6.51 1.01
C LYS A 229 22.26 7.47 0.89
N GLU A 230 22.34 8.24 -0.19
CA GLU A 230 23.46 9.12 -0.46
C GLU A 230 23.56 10.25 0.58
N TYR A 231 22.44 10.83 1.04
CA TYR A 231 22.50 11.76 2.18
C TYR A 231 22.94 11.08 3.48
N PHE A 232 22.47 9.87 3.76
CA PHE A 232 22.88 9.11 4.94
C PHE A 232 24.39 8.79 4.93
N LEU A 233 24.93 8.39 3.78
CA LEU A 233 26.37 8.16 3.62
C LEU A 233 27.17 9.46 3.79
N SER A 234 26.66 10.58 3.29
CA SER A 234 27.25 11.90 3.50
C SER A 234 27.35 12.27 4.99
N GLU A 235 26.29 12.04 5.76
CA GLU A 235 26.27 12.23 7.21
C GLU A 235 27.28 11.30 7.90
N LYS A 236 27.24 10.00 7.59
CA LYS A 236 28.11 9.00 8.21
C LYS A 236 29.58 9.34 8.02
N GLU A 237 29.96 9.75 6.81
CA GLU A 237 31.33 10.15 6.50
C GLU A 237 31.72 11.48 7.15
N SER A 238 30.81 12.44 7.21
CA SER A 238 31.04 13.71 7.93
C SER A 238 31.35 13.45 9.41
N LEU A 239 30.61 12.54 10.04
CA LEU A 239 30.82 12.14 11.44
C LEU A 239 32.14 11.38 11.63
N ALA A 240 32.58 10.62 10.63
CA ALA A 240 33.89 9.95 10.63
C ALA A 240 35.07 10.89 10.35
N GLY A 241 34.79 12.16 9.98
CA GLY A 241 35.81 13.16 9.64
C GLY A 241 36.30 13.11 8.18
N THR A 242 35.71 12.27 7.32
CA THR A 242 36.08 12.14 5.91
C THR A 242 35.32 13.15 5.04
N THR A 243 35.79 14.39 5.05
CA THR A 243 35.07 15.51 4.39
C THR A 243 34.95 15.40 2.87
N SER A 244 35.87 14.72 2.18
CA SER A 244 35.84 14.59 0.72
C SER A 244 34.73 13.65 0.23
N GLY A 245 34.64 12.45 0.79
CA GLY A 245 33.59 11.50 0.38
C GLY A 245 32.22 11.93 0.89
N ALA A 246 32.14 12.61 2.04
CA ALA A 246 30.91 13.23 2.50
C ALA A 246 30.33 14.23 1.48
N LYS A 247 31.18 15.04 0.84
CA LYS A 247 30.77 15.96 -0.22
C LYS A 247 30.35 15.22 -1.49
N GLU A 248 31.10 14.20 -1.89
CA GLU A 248 30.78 13.39 -3.07
C GLU A 248 29.39 12.75 -2.95
N HIS A 249 29.10 12.13 -1.80
CA HIS A 249 27.79 11.56 -1.52
C HIS A 249 26.68 12.62 -1.51
N TYR A 250 26.93 13.79 -0.92
CA TYR A 250 25.97 14.90 -0.95
C TYR A 250 25.68 15.38 -2.38
N GLU A 251 26.70 15.51 -3.22
CA GLU A 251 26.54 15.94 -4.62
C GLU A 251 25.76 14.91 -5.45
N LYS A 252 25.99 13.61 -5.22
CA LYS A 252 25.18 12.53 -5.83
C LYS A 252 23.72 12.63 -5.40
N ALA A 253 23.45 12.86 -4.12
CA ALA A 253 22.10 13.06 -3.62
C ALA A 253 21.42 14.27 -4.29
N GLU A 254 22.08 15.44 -4.34
CA GLU A 254 21.54 16.63 -5.00
C GLU A 254 21.30 16.39 -6.50
N PHE A 255 22.20 15.68 -7.19
CA PHE A 255 21.99 15.31 -8.58
C PHE A 255 20.71 14.48 -8.76
N LEU A 256 20.48 13.50 -7.90
CA LEU A 256 19.27 12.69 -7.93
C LEU A 256 18.00 13.50 -7.61
N ARG A 257 18.07 14.46 -6.69
CA ARG A 257 16.95 15.34 -6.31
C ARG A 257 16.57 16.30 -7.43
N LEU A 258 17.56 16.94 -8.05
CA LEU A 258 17.37 18.01 -9.03
C LEU A 258 17.04 17.52 -10.45
N ASN A 259 17.29 16.24 -10.75
CA ASN A 259 17.13 15.70 -12.10
C ASN A 259 16.02 14.63 -12.23
N PRO A 260 14.80 14.82 -11.69
CA PRO A 260 13.75 13.80 -11.77
C PRO A 260 13.43 13.45 -13.23
N LEU A 261 12.98 12.22 -13.48
CA LEU A 261 12.60 11.83 -14.84
C LEU A 261 11.51 12.76 -15.40
N PRO A 262 11.67 13.30 -16.63
CA PRO A 262 10.74 14.29 -17.19
C PRO A 262 9.29 13.81 -17.33
N ILE A 263 9.06 12.50 -17.39
CA ILE A 263 7.73 11.91 -17.63
C ILE A 263 7.21 11.21 -16.36
N SER A 264 7.96 11.20 -15.25
CA SER A 264 7.54 10.51 -14.03
C SER A 264 6.36 11.22 -13.36
N TRP A 265 5.23 10.52 -13.29
CA TRP A 265 4.05 10.98 -12.56
C TRP A 265 4.26 10.82 -11.06
N ILE A 266 4.88 9.72 -10.65
CA ILE A 266 5.11 9.41 -9.23
C ILE A 266 6.10 10.40 -8.61
N SER A 267 7.24 10.64 -9.26
CA SER A 267 8.22 11.62 -8.75
C SER A 267 7.61 13.02 -8.65
N ARG A 268 6.79 13.43 -9.63
CA ARG A 268 6.23 14.79 -9.68
C ARG A 268 5.00 15.03 -8.83
N LYS A 269 4.18 14.00 -8.57
CA LYS A 269 2.90 14.17 -7.85
C LYS A 269 2.91 13.57 -6.44
N VAL A 270 3.74 12.57 -6.19
CA VAL A 270 3.74 11.84 -4.92
C VAL A 270 4.97 12.21 -4.10
N MET A 271 6.16 12.24 -4.72
CA MET A 271 7.43 12.43 -4.00
C MET A 271 7.86 13.88 -3.82
N SER A 272 7.17 14.83 -4.45
CA SER A 272 7.51 16.25 -4.44
C SER A 272 6.68 17.09 -3.45
N ILE A 273 5.74 16.46 -2.74
CA ILE A 273 4.80 17.14 -1.85
C ILE A 273 4.59 16.39 -0.53
N GLY A 274 4.15 17.13 0.49
CA GLY A 274 3.75 16.58 1.77
C GLY A 274 4.91 15.96 2.54
N LYS A 275 4.62 14.89 3.29
CA LYS A 275 5.58 14.30 4.23
C LYS A 275 6.82 13.71 3.55
N ILE A 276 6.68 13.06 2.39
CA ILE A 276 7.82 12.43 1.70
C ILE A 276 8.86 13.48 1.30
N ALA A 277 8.41 14.60 0.73
CA ALA A 277 9.29 15.66 0.32
C ALA A 277 9.86 16.44 1.53
N ALA A 278 9.08 16.56 2.61
CA ALA A 278 9.57 17.10 3.88
C ALA A 278 10.67 16.22 4.50
N ASP A 279 10.51 14.90 4.47
CA ASP A 279 11.52 13.94 4.94
C ASP A 279 12.83 14.10 4.13
N VAL A 280 12.75 14.27 2.80
CA VAL A 280 13.94 14.53 1.96
C VAL A 280 14.65 15.83 2.36
N GLU A 281 13.90 16.92 2.54
CA GLU A 281 14.49 18.20 2.95
C GLU A 281 15.04 18.14 4.39
N GLN A 282 14.45 17.31 5.27
CA GLN A 282 15.02 17.04 6.58
C GLN A 282 16.38 16.36 6.44
N VAL A 283 16.49 15.21 5.74
CA VAL A 283 17.76 14.48 5.62
C VAL A 283 18.82 15.36 4.94
N ARG A 284 18.43 16.15 3.94
CA ARG A 284 19.28 17.16 3.30
C ARG A 284 19.80 18.20 4.29
N SER A 285 18.94 18.69 5.19
CA SER A 285 19.34 19.63 6.26
C SER A 285 20.42 19.02 7.16
N GLU A 286 20.31 17.75 7.53
CA GLU A 286 21.28 17.07 8.41
C GLU A 286 22.65 16.95 7.74
N ALA A 287 22.66 16.50 6.48
CA ALA A 287 23.88 16.39 5.69
C ALA A 287 24.57 17.76 5.52
N LEU A 288 23.81 18.80 5.16
CA LEU A 288 24.33 20.18 5.05
C LEU A 288 24.90 20.69 6.38
N TRP A 289 24.23 20.39 7.49
CA TRP A 289 24.66 20.80 8.81
C TRP A 289 26.03 20.23 9.16
N LEU A 290 26.24 18.94 8.91
CA LEU A 290 27.49 18.25 9.19
C LEU A 290 28.62 18.66 8.24
N LEU A 291 28.30 19.01 7.00
CA LEU A 291 29.25 19.60 6.05
C LEU A 291 29.65 21.06 6.39
N GLY A 292 29.08 21.65 7.44
CA GLY A 292 29.36 23.02 7.88
C GLY A 292 28.60 24.10 7.12
N ARG A 293 27.69 23.73 6.21
CA ARG A 293 26.86 24.66 5.42
C ARG A 293 25.61 25.06 6.20
N LYS A 294 25.82 25.77 7.32
CA LYS A 294 24.79 26.00 8.35
C LYS A 294 23.57 26.77 7.86
N ASP A 295 23.74 27.82 7.06
CA ASP A 295 22.61 28.61 6.56
C ASP A 295 21.73 27.82 5.59
N GLU A 296 22.35 27.02 4.71
CA GLU A 296 21.64 26.15 3.78
C GLU A 296 20.89 25.02 4.50
N ALA A 297 21.49 24.48 5.57
CA ALA A 297 20.85 23.48 6.41
C ALA A 297 19.56 24.04 7.06
N VAL A 298 19.60 25.27 7.56
CA VAL A 298 18.41 25.94 8.11
C VAL A 298 17.36 26.16 7.03
N ALA A 299 17.75 26.59 5.83
CA ALA A 299 16.81 26.76 4.72
C ALA A 299 16.14 25.44 4.33
N ALA A 300 16.87 24.33 4.32
CA ALA A 300 16.32 22.99 4.08
C ALA A 300 15.33 22.56 5.18
N ALA A 301 15.68 22.77 6.45
CA ALA A 301 14.80 22.46 7.57
C ALA A 301 13.51 23.30 7.57
N LEU A 302 13.61 24.58 7.16
CA LEU A 302 12.45 25.43 6.96
C LEU A 302 11.53 24.88 5.87
N MET A 303 12.08 24.49 4.71
CA MET A 303 11.31 23.85 3.65
C MET A 303 10.62 22.57 4.13
N ALA A 304 11.30 21.74 4.93
CA ALA A 304 10.69 20.55 5.52
C ALA A 304 9.48 20.89 6.43
N ALA A 305 9.63 21.90 7.30
CA ALA A 305 8.56 22.37 8.17
C ALA A 305 7.38 22.97 7.38
N GLU A 306 7.64 23.68 6.29
CA GLU A 306 6.59 24.26 5.42
C GLU A 306 5.81 23.20 4.64
N GLN A 307 6.47 22.14 4.18
CA GLN A 307 5.82 21.07 3.43
C GLN A 307 4.96 20.14 4.30
N ALA A 308 5.27 20.07 5.60
CA ALA A 308 4.51 19.30 6.58
C ALA A 308 4.27 20.12 7.86
N PRO A 309 3.40 21.15 7.80
CA PRO A 309 3.26 22.17 8.84
C PRO A 309 2.75 21.64 10.18
N LYS A 310 2.05 20.50 10.16
CA LYS A 310 1.52 19.80 11.34
C LYS A 310 2.52 18.83 11.98
N SER A 311 3.69 18.65 11.39
CA SER A 311 4.73 17.78 11.95
C SER A 311 5.53 18.56 12.97
N PHE A 312 5.26 18.31 14.26
CA PHE A 312 6.02 18.95 15.33
C PHE A 312 7.51 18.59 15.27
N THR A 313 7.87 17.39 14.79
CA THR A 313 9.27 16.95 14.67
C THR A 313 10.10 17.87 13.78
N PHE A 314 9.59 18.28 12.61
CA PHE A 314 10.34 19.16 11.70
C PHE A 314 10.52 20.56 12.30
N ARG A 315 9.47 21.10 12.94
CA ARG A 315 9.53 22.42 13.58
C ARG A 315 10.44 22.45 14.80
N LEU A 316 10.38 21.44 15.68
CA LEU A 316 11.30 21.34 16.81
C LEU A 316 12.74 21.18 16.34
N ARG A 317 12.99 20.41 15.27
CA ARG A 317 14.32 20.32 14.67
C ARG A 317 14.80 21.67 14.15
N LEU A 318 13.96 22.42 13.41
CA LEU A 318 14.28 23.78 12.97
C LEU A 318 14.62 24.70 14.16
N ALA A 319 13.85 24.60 15.27
CA ALA A 319 14.14 25.34 16.50
C ALA A 319 15.51 24.98 17.10
N ARG A 320 15.92 23.70 17.08
CA ARG A 320 17.27 23.29 17.51
C ARG A 320 18.35 23.96 16.66
N LEU A 321 18.17 23.98 15.34
CA LEU A 321 19.12 24.62 14.43
C LEU A 321 19.22 26.12 14.72
N TYR A 322 18.09 26.83 14.87
CA TYR A 322 18.10 28.24 15.25
C TYR A 322 18.80 28.49 16.59
N ALA A 323 18.50 27.70 17.62
CA ALA A 323 19.13 27.83 18.93
C ALA A 323 20.65 27.58 18.87
N SER A 324 21.09 26.59 18.07
CA SER A 324 22.53 26.32 17.90
C SER A 324 23.28 27.42 17.13
N LEU A 325 22.58 28.25 16.35
CA LEU A 325 23.10 29.46 15.72
C LEU A 325 22.95 30.72 16.58
N GLY A 326 22.49 30.59 17.83
CA GLY A 326 22.23 31.72 18.72
C GLY A 326 21.00 32.55 18.35
N LYS A 327 20.17 32.08 17.41
CA LYS A 327 18.93 32.76 16.97
C LYS A 327 17.75 32.37 17.87
N GLU A 328 17.87 32.64 19.18
CA GLU A 328 16.92 32.18 20.19
C GLU A 328 15.49 32.69 19.96
N GLY A 329 15.31 33.92 19.48
CA GLY A 329 13.98 34.46 19.19
C GLY A 329 13.21 33.62 18.16
N GLN A 330 13.89 33.20 17.09
CA GLN A 330 13.31 32.35 16.05
C GLN A 330 13.06 30.93 16.56
N ALA A 331 13.97 30.39 17.38
CA ALA A 331 13.76 29.10 18.02
C ALA A 331 12.50 29.10 18.90
N LYS A 332 12.33 30.13 19.73
CA LYS A 332 11.13 30.31 20.59
C LYS A 332 9.87 30.42 19.75
N GLU A 333 9.88 31.18 18.65
CA GLU A 333 8.72 31.32 17.75
C GLU A 333 8.26 29.96 17.20
N GLU A 334 9.18 29.14 16.70
CA GLU A 334 8.83 27.81 16.19
C GLU A 334 8.34 26.85 17.28
N ILE A 335 8.93 26.92 18.49
CA ILE A 335 8.48 26.12 19.63
C ILE A 335 7.06 26.54 20.08
N THR A 336 6.76 27.83 20.11
CA THR A 336 5.43 28.34 20.46
C THR A 336 4.38 27.86 19.46
N LYS A 337 4.66 27.93 18.15
CA LYS A 337 3.75 27.39 17.11
C LYS A 337 3.42 25.92 17.37
N VAL A 338 4.43 25.11 17.65
CA VAL A 338 4.23 23.69 18.00
C VAL A 338 3.44 23.53 19.29
N GLY A 339 3.73 24.35 20.30
CA GLY A 339 3.02 24.34 21.57
C GLY A 339 1.53 24.61 21.40
N ASP A 340 1.18 25.62 20.61
CA ASP A 340 -0.21 26.00 20.36
C ASP A 340 -1.00 24.91 19.62
N ASP A 341 -0.35 24.23 18.67
CA ASP A 341 -0.94 23.12 17.92
C ASP A 341 -1.05 21.83 18.77
N HIS A 342 -0.16 21.63 19.73
CA HIS A 342 -0.06 20.43 20.58
C HIS A 342 -0.07 20.79 22.06
N LYS A 343 -1.20 21.30 22.56
CA LYS A 343 -1.30 21.91 23.91
C LYS A 343 -0.95 20.98 25.05
N GLU A 344 -1.25 19.69 24.89
CA GLU A 344 -1.03 18.65 25.90
C GLU A 344 0.41 18.15 25.93
N SER A 345 1.18 18.36 24.86
CA SER A 345 2.52 17.76 24.75
C SER A 345 3.54 18.48 25.63
N LEU A 346 4.29 17.73 26.44
CA LEU A 346 5.35 18.24 27.29
C LEU A 346 6.60 18.67 26.51
N LEU A 347 6.90 17.99 25.39
CA LEU A 347 8.18 18.16 24.68
C LEU A 347 8.48 19.61 24.25
N PRO A 348 7.56 20.37 23.62
CA PRO A 348 7.81 21.78 23.27
C PRO A 348 8.06 22.66 24.50
N ARG A 349 7.49 22.30 25.66
CA ARG A 349 7.60 23.09 26.90
C ARG A 349 8.97 22.88 27.51
N LEU A 350 9.47 21.64 27.48
CA LEU A 350 10.84 21.33 27.86
C LEU A 350 11.86 22.04 26.95
N TYR A 351 11.57 22.15 25.66
CA TYR A 351 12.37 22.94 24.73
C TYR A 351 12.40 24.43 25.10
N MET A 352 11.22 25.01 25.35
CA MET A 352 11.10 26.42 25.76
C MET A 352 11.81 26.68 27.11
N LEU A 353 11.61 25.78 28.08
CA LEU A 353 12.26 25.78 29.38
C LEU A 353 13.80 25.75 29.25
N ALA A 354 14.31 24.84 28.43
CA ALA A 354 15.74 24.70 28.17
C ALA A 354 16.34 26.00 27.62
N ILE A 355 15.65 26.69 26.70
CA ILE A 355 16.11 27.98 26.17
C ILE A 355 16.07 29.07 27.26
N TYR A 356 14.98 29.17 28.03
CA TYR A 356 14.89 30.18 29.10
C TYR A 356 15.97 30.02 30.16
N LEU A 357 16.26 28.78 30.59
CA LEU A 357 17.29 28.53 31.60
C LEU A 357 18.69 28.83 31.07
N GLN A 358 19.00 28.49 29.82
CA GLN A 358 20.27 28.85 29.19
C GLN A 358 20.47 30.38 29.16
N ALA A 359 19.39 31.14 28.94
CA ALA A 359 19.41 32.60 28.95
C ALA A 359 19.36 33.23 30.37
N ASN A 360 19.46 32.43 31.44
CA ASN A 360 19.28 32.85 32.84
C ASN A 360 17.93 33.52 33.14
N GLN A 361 16.88 33.18 32.38
CA GLN A 361 15.52 33.69 32.53
C GLN A 361 14.67 32.77 33.42
N ALA A 362 15.13 32.55 34.66
CA ALA A 362 14.52 31.59 35.59
C ALA A 362 13.04 31.89 35.91
N LYS A 363 12.63 33.16 35.91
CA LYS A 363 11.24 33.55 36.09
C LYS A 363 10.37 33.08 34.91
N SER A 364 10.77 33.41 33.68
CA SER A 364 10.05 32.99 32.47
C SER A 364 9.99 31.47 32.31
N ALA A 365 11.05 30.77 32.73
CA ALA A 365 11.08 29.32 32.83
C ALA A 365 9.99 28.76 33.76
N ARG A 366 9.83 29.33 34.97
CA ARG A 366 8.73 28.95 35.88
C ARG A 366 7.37 29.29 35.31
N ASP A 367 7.18 30.53 34.87
CA ASP A 367 5.90 31.01 34.35
C ASP A 367 5.41 30.11 33.18
N CYS A 368 6.33 29.65 32.33
CA CYS A 368 6.03 28.71 31.23
C CYS A 368 5.55 27.33 31.71
N MET A 369 6.19 26.76 32.73
CA MET A 369 5.83 25.45 33.27
C MET A 369 4.54 25.53 34.11
N ASP A 370 4.37 26.60 34.91
CA ASP A 370 3.18 26.81 35.72
C ASP A 370 1.94 26.93 34.82
N ALA A 371 2.03 27.69 33.73
CA ALA A 371 0.95 27.81 32.75
C ALA A 371 0.60 26.47 32.06
N TYR A 372 1.60 25.62 31.80
CA TYR A 372 1.36 24.29 31.23
C TYR A 372 0.67 23.35 32.22
N LEU A 373 1.12 23.31 33.47
CA LEU A 373 0.49 22.49 34.51
C LEU A 373 -0.95 22.93 34.78
N GLU A 374 -1.19 24.24 34.85
CA GLU A 374 -2.55 24.78 35.00
C GLU A 374 -3.46 24.38 33.82
N HIS A 375 -2.92 24.36 32.59
CA HIS A 375 -3.66 23.89 31.43
C HIS A 375 -4.02 22.40 31.53
N LEU A 376 -3.06 21.54 31.90
CA LEU A 376 -3.30 20.11 32.06
C LEU A 376 -4.37 19.82 33.13
N ASP A 377 -4.27 20.48 34.28
CA ASP A 377 -5.21 20.30 35.38
C ASP A 377 -6.65 20.69 34.99
N LYS A 378 -6.80 21.77 34.21
CA LYS A 378 -8.12 22.28 33.81
C LYS A 378 -8.73 21.56 32.61
N GLU A 379 -7.92 21.21 31.62
CA GLU A 379 -8.43 20.77 30.32
C GLU A 379 -8.26 19.26 30.09
N VAL A 380 -7.26 18.62 30.71
CA VAL A 380 -6.94 17.19 30.49
C VAL A 380 -7.38 16.33 31.67
N PHE A 381 -7.02 16.71 32.89
CA PHE A 381 -7.24 15.90 34.10
C PHE A 381 -8.50 16.29 34.90
N SER A 382 -9.26 17.29 34.44
CA SER A 382 -10.44 17.81 35.15
C SER A 382 -11.65 16.86 35.14
N THR A 383 -11.64 15.81 34.31
CA THR A 383 -12.70 14.80 34.27
C THR A 383 -12.58 13.85 35.47
N PRO A 384 -13.63 13.72 36.30
CA PRO A 384 -13.61 12.77 37.41
C PRO A 384 -13.48 11.33 36.87
N PRO A 385 -12.80 10.43 37.59
CA PRO A 385 -12.61 9.06 37.13
C PRO A 385 -13.98 8.38 36.90
N ALA A 386 -14.23 7.96 35.66
CA ALA A 386 -15.42 7.22 35.29
C ALA A 386 -15.30 5.74 35.66
N TRP A 387 -16.42 5.10 35.98
CA TRP A 387 -16.49 3.64 36.17
C TRP A 387 -16.80 2.96 34.83
N PRO A 388 -16.11 1.88 34.44
CA PRO A 388 -15.11 1.13 35.22
C PRO A 388 -13.72 1.79 35.27
N PRO A 389 -12.92 1.52 36.33
CA PRO A 389 -11.58 2.07 36.48
C PRO A 389 -10.70 1.60 35.31
N GLY A 390 -10.32 2.54 34.44
CA GLY A 390 -9.53 2.27 33.24
C GLY A 390 -9.44 3.44 32.25
N GLU A 391 -10.33 4.44 32.35
CA GLU A 391 -10.38 5.59 31.45
C GLU A 391 -9.69 6.85 32.00
N ALA A 392 -8.66 6.70 32.85
CA ALA A 392 -7.89 7.86 33.29
C ALA A 392 -7.12 8.45 32.09
N PRO A 393 -7.25 9.75 31.79
CA PRO A 393 -6.43 10.38 30.77
C PRO A 393 -4.96 10.27 31.18
N PHE A 394 -4.10 9.87 30.24
CA PHE A 394 -2.67 9.77 30.44
C PHE A 394 -1.94 10.49 29.30
N LEU A 395 -0.81 11.12 29.64
CA LEU A 395 0.04 11.77 28.65
C LEU A 395 1.11 10.78 28.19
N HIS A 396 1.32 10.68 26.88
CA HIS A 396 2.37 9.88 26.29
C HIS A 396 3.29 10.77 25.45
N GLU A 397 4.58 10.70 25.72
CA GLU A 397 5.60 11.47 25.03
C GLU A 397 6.62 10.55 24.36
N LEU A 398 7.05 10.93 23.16
CA LEU A 398 8.12 10.26 22.43
C LEU A 398 9.33 11.20 22.38
N PHE A 399 10.46 10.76 22.93
CA PHE A 399 11.71 11.48 22.88
C PHE A 399 12.69 10.78 21.94
N TYR A 400 13.29 11.55 21.04
CA TYR A 400 14.46 11.11 20.29
C TYR A 400 15.73 11.51 21.01
N ARG A 401 16.85 10.87 20.65
CA ARG A 401 18.17 11.16 21.24
C ARG A 401 18.49 12.66 21.19
N ASP A 402 18.29 13.29 20.05
CA ASP A 402 18.59 14.72 19.88
C ASP A 402 17.72 15.62 20.76
N ASP A 403 16.49 15.22 21.07
CA ASP A 403 15.63 15.97 21.98
C ASP A 403 16.23 15.95 23.39
N LEU A 404 16.66 14.77 23.83
CA LEU A 404 17.32 14.59 25.12
C LEU A 404 18.65 15.35 25.16
N ASP A 405 19.46 15.28 24.11
CA ASP A 405 20.73 16.00 24.03
C ASP A 405 20.49 17.53 24.09
N PHE A 406 19.53 18.04 23.31
CA PHE A 406 19.17 19.46 23.30
C PHE A 406 18.71 19.97 24.68
N ILE A 407 17.80 19.22 25.32
CA ILE A 407 17.20 19.58 26.60
C ILE A 407 18.25 19.45 27.72
N THR A 408 18.90 18.29 27.84
CA THR A 408 19.80 17.99 28.96
C THR A 408 21.06 18.85 28.97
N GLN A 409 21.65 19.15 27.81
CA GLN A 409 22.80 20.06 27.72
C GLN A 409 22.48 21.43 28.35
N ARG A 410 21.28 21.95 28.06
CA ARG A 410 20.81 23.26 28.53
C ARG A 410 20.31 23.23 29.96
N LEU A 411 19.54 22.22 30.36
CA LEU A 411 19.04 22.10 31.73
C LEU A 411 20.17 21.86 32.75
N LEU A 412 21.19 21.10 32.36
CA LEU A 412 22.29 20.71 33.26
C LEU A 412 23.52 21.62 33.13
N ASN A 413 23.47 22.68 32.31
CA ASN A 413 24.63 23.52 31.96
C ASN A 413 25.85 22.70 31.50
N ARG A 414 25.63 21.56 30.83
CA ARG A 414 26.72 20.77 30.26
C ARG A 414 27.13 21.43 28.94
N LYS A 415 28.32 22.04 28.95
CA LYS A 415 28.93 22.63 27.75
C LYS A 415 29.34 21.58 26.74
#